data_AF-A0A522DX62-F1
#
_entry.id   AF-A0A522DX62-F1
#
_cell.length_a   1.000
_cell.length_b   1.000
_cell.length_c   1.000
_cell.angle_alpha   90.00
_cell.angle_beta   90.00
_cell.angle_gamma   90.00
#
_symmetry.space_group_name_H-M   'P 1'
#
loop_
_entity.id
_entity.type
_entity.pdbx_description
1 polymer ?
#
loop_
_entity_poly.entity_id
_entity_poly.type
_entity_poly.pdbx_seq_one_letter_code
_entity_poly.pdbx_strand_id
1 'polypeptide(L)'
;HIGPRVTFEVLVSSFSLDYPGLKRLGSLVHYLDIGGIQTPEAIGVETVLAGLRDSIDDDDRLLLSAGAIFDSLLVAFEKGISPNETF
;
A
#
# COMPACT_ATOMS: atom_id res chain seq x y z
N HIS A 1 9.65 -12.11 0.85
CA HIS A 1 8.97 -12.90 -0.19
C HIS A 1 9.02 -14.40 0.13
N ILE A 2 7.89 -15.11 -0.02
CA ILE A 2 7.83 -16.59 -0.02
C ILE A 2 6.88 -17.02 -1.15
N GLY A 3 7.41 -17.73 -2.15
CA GLY A 3 6.65 -18.04 -3.36
C GLY A 3 6.16 -16.75 -4.05
N PRO A 4 4.87 -16.64 -4.43
CA PRO A 4 4.33 -15.43 -5.05
C PRO A 4 4.05 -14.31 -4.05
N ARG A 5 4.16 -14.55 -2.72
CA ARG A 5 3.77 -13.56 -1.72
C ARG A 5 4.88 -12.57 -1.43
N VAL A 6 4.53 -11.29 -1.41
CA VAL A 6 5.44 -10.21 -1.03
C VAL A 6 5.68 -10.18 0.47
N THR A 7 6.73 -9.48 0.91
CA THR A 7 7.11 -9.47 2.35
C THR A 7 5.95 -9.05 3.24
N PHE A 8 5.16 -8.06 2.82
CA PHE A 8 3.95 -7.62 3.53
C PHE A 8 2.94 -8.76 3.71
N GLU A 9 2.59 -9.48 2.64
CA GLU A 9 1.62 -10.58 2.68
C GLU A 9 2.12 -11.76 3.52
N VAL A 10 3.44 -12.02 3.49
CA VAL A 10 4.06 -13.03 4.35
C VAL A 10 3.89 -12.66 5.82
N LEU A 11 4.12 -11.39 6.20
CA LEU A 11 3.97 -10.93 7.59
C LEU A 11 2.51 -10.99 8.03
N VAL A 12 1.57 -10.48 7.23
CA VAL A 12 0.13 -10.55 7.50
C VAL A 12 -0.31 -12.00 7.75
N SER A 13 0.12 -12.92 6.89
CA SER A 13 -0.17 -14.35 7.03
C SER A 13 0.50 -14.97 8.26
N SER A 14 1.75 -14.61 8.56
CA SER A 14 2.52 -15.21 9.67
C SER A 14 1.96 -14.80 11.03
N PHE A 15 1.43 -13.58 11.13
CA PHE A 15 0.79 -13.07 12.35
C PHE A 15 -0.73 -13.29 12.39
N SER A 16 -1.31 -13.98 11.39
CA SER A 16 -2.75 -14.26 11.32
C SER A 16 -3.63 -13.00 11.42
N LEU A 17 -3.21 -11.91 10.77
CA LEU A 17 -3.95 -10.65 10.75
C LEU A 17 -5.05 -10.71 9.67
N ASP A 18 -6.31 -10.89 10.06
CA ASP A 18 -7.45 -11.08 9.15
C ASP A 18 -8.35 -9.84 9.03
N TYR A 19 -7.74 -8.69 8.76
CA TYR A 19 -8.46 -7.42 8.59
C TYR A 19 -8.74 -7.14 7.10
N PRO A 20 -9.98 -6.78 6.71
CA PRO A 20 -10.32 -6.52 5.31
C PRO A 20 -9.46 -5.44 4.64
N GLY A 21 -9.11 -4.38 5.37
CA GLY A 21 -8.26 -3.31 4.86
C GLY A 21 -6.82 -3.78 4.63
N LEU A 22 -6.28 -4.66 5.48
CA LEU A 22 -4.96 -5.27 5.26
C LEU A 22 -4.93 -6.17 4.03
N LYS A 23 -6.02 -6.87 3.70
CA LYS A 23 -6.10 -7.67 2.46
C LYS A 23 -5.99 -6.78 1.22
N ARG A 24 -6.76 -5.70 1.18
CA ARG A 24 -6.73 -4.74 0.06
C ARG A 24 -5.39 -4.02 -0.03
N LEU A 25 -4.83 -3.61 1.11
CA LEU A 25 -3.50 -3.02 1.18
C LEU A 25 -2.42 -3.99 0.71
N GLY A 26 -2.54 -5.28 1.07
CA GLY A 26 -1.65 -6.33 0.60
C GLY A 26 -1.63 -6.46 -0.91
N SER A 27 -2.79 -6.43 -1.57
CA SER A 27 -2.87 -6.45 -3.04
C SER A 27 -2.22 -5.22 -3.70
N LEU A 28 -2.39 -4.03 -3.10
CA LEU A 28 -1.73 -2.82 -3.57
C LEU A 28 -0.20 -2.92 -3.44
N VAL A 29 0.30 -3.29 -2.25
CA VAL A 29 1.74 -3.44 -2.00
C VAL A 29 2.34 -4.53 -2.90
N HIS A 30 1.63 -5.63 -3.11
CA HIS A 30 2.04 -6.68 -4.04
C HIS A 30 2.27 -6.13 -5.45
N TYR A 31 1.32 -5.36 -5.96
CA TYR A 31 1.44 -4.73 -7.27
C TYR A 31 2.63 -3.77 -7.34
N LEU A 32 2.87 -2.98 -6.30
CA LEU A 32 3.98 -2.02 -6.27
C LEU A 32 5.36 -2.69 -6.15
N ASP A 33 5.46 -3.84 -5.47
CA ASP A 33 6.72 -4.55 -5.25
C ASP A 33 7.13 -5.39 -6.47
N ILE A 34 6.18 -6.17 -7.02
CA ILE A 34 6.48 -7.14 -8.10
C ILE A 34 5.52 -7.09 -9.31
N GLY A 35 4.57 -6.14 -9.34
CA GLY A 35 3.55 -6.04 -10.40
C GLY A 35 2.39 -7.03 -10.22
N GLY A 36 1.65 -7.29 -11.31
CA GLY A 36 0.52 -8.22 -11.32
C GLY A 36 -0.82 -7.53 -11.55
N ILE A 37 -1.84 -7.91 -10.78
CA ILE A 37 -3.20 -7.33 -10.91
C ILE A 37 -3.20 -5.92 -10.32
N GLN A 38 -3.45 -4.94 -11.19
CA GLN A 38 -3.53 -3.54 -10.78
C GLN A 38 -4.80 -3.28 -9.96
N THR A 39 -4.66 -2.64 -8.80
CA THR A 39 -5.80 -2.13 -8.03
C THR A 39 -6.19 -0.73 -8.52
N PRO A 40 -7.43 -0.26 -8.30
CA PRO A 40 -7.86 1.07 -8.74
C PRO A 40 -6.97 2.21 -8.24
N GLU A 41 -6.37 2.06 -7.06
CA GLU A 41 -5.51 3.06 -6.41
C GLU A 41 -4.07 3.03 -6.91
N ALA A 42 -3.64 1.93 -7.52
CA ALA A 42 -2.23 1.63 -7.76
C ALA A 42 -1.50 2.73 -8.54
N ILE A 43 -2.09 3.19 -9.66
CA ILE A 43 -1.49 4.24 -10.50
C ILE A 43 -1.30 5.54 -9.69
N GLY A 44 -2.32 5.93 -8.91
CA GLY A 44 -2.27 7.16 -8.12
C GLY A 44 -1.23 7.08 -7.02
N VAL A 45 -1.19 5.97 -6.28
CA VAL A 45 -0.21 5.75 -5.21
C VAL A 45 1.21 5.67 -5.77
N GLU A 46 1.42 4.94 -6.85
CA GLU A 46 2.73 4.85 -7.54
C GLU A 46 3.22 6.23 -7.98
N THR A 47 2.34 7.05 -8.57
CA THR A 47 2.66 8.41 -9.01
C THR A 47 3.10 9.29 -7.82
N VAL A 48 2.39 9.21 -6.69
CA VAL A 48 2.75 9.97 -5.49
C VAL A 48 4.07 9.48 -4.91
N LEU A 49 4.28 8.16 -4.80
CA LEU A 49 5.53 7.60 -4.29
C LEU A 49 6.73 7.96 -5.17
N ALA A 50 6.58 7.98 -6.49
CA ALA A 50 7.61 8.44 -7.42
C ALA A 50 7.95 9.91 -7.16
N GLY A 51 6.94 10.78 -7.01
CA GLY A 51 7.15 12.19 -6.67
C GLY A 51 7.82 12.41 -5.31
N LEU A 52 7.46 11.62 -4.29
CA LEU A 52 8.12 11.67 -2.98
C LEU A 52 9.59 11.28 -3.07
N ARG A 53 9.89 10.18 -3.78
CA ARG A 53 11.27 9.71 -3.98
C ARG A 53 12.13 10.76 -4.69
N ASP A 54 11.57 11.44 -5.68
CA ASP A 54 12.30 12.43 -6.47
C ASP A 54 12.44 13.79 -5.76
N SER A 55 11.72 14.02 -4.65
CA SER A 55 11.71 15.30 -3.92
C SER A 55 12.29 15.24 -2.50
N ILE A 56 12.56 14.05 -1.98
CA ILE A 56 13.07 13.84 -0.62
C ILE A 56 14.35 12.98 -0.69
N ASP A 57 15.50 13.62 -0.50
CA ASP A 57 16.82 12.97 -0.51
C ASP A 57 17.17 12.23 0.81
N ASP A 58 16.39 12.48 1.86
CA ASP A 58 16.58 11.87 3.18
C ASP A 58 15.67 10.64 3.31
N ASP A 59 16.29 9.46 3.39
CA ASP A 59 15.58 8.17 3.42
C ASP A 59 14.61 8.04 4.61
N ASP A 60 14.96 8.58 5.78
CA ASP A 60 14.08 8.51 6.96
C ASP A 60 12.84 9.38 6.74
N ARG A 61 13.01 10.57 6.14
CA ARG A 61 11.89 11.44 5.76
C ARG A 61 11.04 10.84 4.64
N LEU A 62 11.65 10.17 3.68
CA LEU A 62 10.95 9.47 2.62
C LEU A 62 10.11 8.33 3.21
N LEU A 63 10.69 7.52 4.09
CA LEU A 63 10.02 6.42 4.77
C LEU A 63 8.81 6.91 5.59
N LEU A 64 8.98 7.98 6.37
CA LEU A 64 7.88 8.57 7.15
C LEU A 64 6.74 9.07 6.25
N SER A 65 7.08 9.72 5.14
CA SER A 65 6.09 10.28 4.20
C SER A 65 5.33 9.19 3.45
N ALA A 66 6.04 8.19 2.94
CA ALA A 66 5.42 7.03 2.28
C ALA A 66 4.60 6.19 3.27
N GLY A 67 5.09 6.00 4.50
CA GLY A 67 4.36 5.30 5.56
C GLY A 67 3.02 5.95 5.87
N ALA A 68 2.97 7.28 5.98
CA ALA A 68 1.74 8.01 6.24
C ALA A 68 0.67 7.82 5.14
N ILE A 69 1.09 7.62 3.88
CA ILE A 69 0.18 7.29 2.76
C ILE A 69 -0.45 5.92 3.01
N PHE A 70 0.36 4.90 3.31
CA PHE A 70 -0.15 3.54 3.55
C PHE A 70 -1.03 3.46 4.79
N ASP A 71 -0.68 4.16 5.87
CA ASP A 71 -1.52 4.24 7.08
C ASP A 71 -2.88 4.89 6.78
N SER A 72 -2.88 5.97 5.99
CA SER A 72 -4.11 6.66 5.59
C SER A 72 -4.99 5.78 4.68
N LEU A 73 -4.36 5.04 3.75
CA LEU A 73 -5.06 4.07 2.89
C LEU A 73 -5.65 2.94 3.72
N LEU A 74 -4.92 2.41 4.71
CA LEU A 74 -5.45 1.37 5.60
C LEU A 74 -6.71 1.86 6.32
N VAL A 75 -6.67 3.07 6.90
CA VAL A 75 -7.84 3.67 7.55
C VAL A 75 -9.01 3.84 6.56
N ALA A 76 -8.73 4.26 5.33
CA ALA A 76 -9.77 4.40 4.31
C ALA A 76 -10.37 3.04 3.91
N PHE A 77 -9.54 2.03 3.72
CA PHE A 77 -9.98 0.68 3.34
C PHE A 77 -10.79 0.00 4.45
N GLU A 78 -10.40 0.15 5.72
CA GLU A 78 -11.18 -0.36 6.86
C GLU A 78 -12.54 0.33 6.98
N LYS A 79 -12.64 1.61 6.61
CA LYS A 79 -13.91 2.35 6.55
C LYS A 79 -14.76 2.04 5.32
N GLY A 80 -14.26 1.20 4.41
CA GLY A 80 -14.94 0.90 3.15
C GLY A 80 -15.01 2.08 2.18
N ILE A 81 -14.15 3.11 2.35
CA ILE A 81 -14.13 4.26 1.45
C ILE A 81 -13.73 3.77 0.06
N SER A 82 -14.63 3.94 -0.89
CA SER A 82 -14.40 3.62 -2.29
C SER A 82 -14.13 4.90 -3.09
N PRO A 83 -13.29 4.84 -4.15
CA PRO A 83 -13.03 5.99 -5.02
C PRO A 83 -14.29 6.61 -5.63
N ASN A 84 -15.40 5.86 -5.67
CA ASN A 84 -16.69 6.30 -6.22
C ASN A 84 -17.62 6.98 -5.20
N GLU A 85 -17.25 7.05 -3.92
CA GLU A 85 -18.13 7.53 -2.84
C GLU A 85 -17.64 8.81 -2.14
N THR A 86 -16.59 9.48 -2.63
CA THR A 86 -16.09 10.69 -1.94
C THR A 86 -15.84 11.88 -2.87
N PHE A 87 -16.60 12.94 -2.58
CA PHE A 87 -16.71 14.31 -3.13
C PHE A 87 -17.33 14.48 -4.51
#